data_AF-A0A229G114-F1
#
_entry.id   AF-A0A229G114-F1
#
_cell.length_a   1.000
_cell.length_b   1.000
_cell.length_c   1.000
_cell.angle_alpha   90.00
_cell.angle_beta   90.00
_cell.angle_gamma   90.00
#
_symmetry.space_group_name_H-M   'P 1'
#
loop_
_entity.id
_entity.type
_entity.pdbx_description
1 polymer ?
#
loop_
_entity_poly.entity_id
_entity_poly.type
_entity_poly.pdbx_seq_one_letter_code
_entity_poly.pdbx_strand_id
1 'polypeptide(L)'
;MKKDWPYCGRIVYLSGGILAINEPQSDVLTLWPKTIDGKVCEITIETFGKLYYALKKYNLLIVGVNFITNPLEATGEAPMQFRGYIEQDAIWPNWDAVDKWASLSLSAFHNKNGLAYDVSNRINFQLNSINNRLKNLSLAYHNQLNALALKNNFKNGQRFQDGFTDLVYQEFHSFLFDAGILRDYLCEYVYNYSNEGSLKEKIREIHKNHKYEITTASGLFKSLKGIEKLSELESYFKVEMNEGGWLYELGQYRDLVMHSAPINLANFPLYAIQEYLVLPHSKEMISVRFPLPDNPSELYNERSKRNNFDKYIEQFSELRQSSLNSRGKYDCLEYAHMVFGLLSNLSLDVAKESPFKPMRQTYFLTDSGTISAPEYIDES
;
A
#
# COMPACT_ATOMS: atom_id res chain seq x y z
N MET A 1 3.06 -34.42 3.75
CA MET A 1 3.01 -33.95 2.35
C MET A 1 1.66 -34.34 1.74
N LYS A 2 0.86 -33.36 1.33
CA LYS A 2 -0.40 -33.56 0.61
C LYS A 2 -0.10 -33.55 -0.89
N LYS A 3 0.02 -34.72 -1.51
CA LYS A 3 0.42 -34.86 -2.94
C LYS A 3 -0.53 -34.14 -3.91
N ASP A 4 -1.77 -33.94 -3.52
CA ASP A 4 -2.81 -33.31 -4.35
C ASP A 4 -2.77 -31.77 -4.29
N TRP A 5 -1.89 -31.19 -3.47
CA TRP A 5 -1.74 -29.74 -3.35
C TRP A 5 -0.71 -29.22 -4.38
N PRO A 6 -0.90 -28.00 -4.89
CA PRO A 6 0.08 -27.40 -5.78
C PRO A 6 1.44 -27.29 -5.08
N TYR A 7 2.51 -27.45 -5.85
CA TYR A 7 3.86 -27.23 -5.35
C TYR A 7 4.10 -25.72 -5.22
N CYS A 8 3.59 -25.14 -4.14
CA CYS A 8 3.65 -23.72 -3.86
C CYS A 8 3.77 -23.48 -2.35
N GLY A 9 4.89 -22.90 -1.93
CA GLY A 9 5.09 -22.37 -0.58
C GLY A 9 4.55 -20.94 -0.47
N ARG A 10 4.16 -20.53 0.73
CA ARG A 10 3.59 -19.20 1.00
C ARG A 10 4.17 -18.61 2.26
N ILE A 11 4.70 -17.40 2.18
CA ILE A 11 5.08 -16.58 3.34
C ILE A 11 4.08 -15.45 3.44
N VAL A 12 3.23 -15.51 4.46
CA VAL A 12 2.15 -14.55 4.69
C VAL A 12 2.62 -13.52 5.69
N TYR A 13 2.64 -12.26 5.26
CA TYR A 13 2.94 -11.12 6.11
C TYR A 13 1.67 -10.69 6.84
N LEU A 14 1.75 -10.66 8.15
CA LEU A 14 0.65 -10.26 9.03
C LEU A 14 0.96 -8.92 9.68
N SER A 15 -0.07 -8.25 10.18
CA SER A 15 0.11 -7.02 10.95
C SER A 15 1.06 -7.23 12.13
N GLY A 16 1.73 -6.16 12.55
CA GLY A 16 2.63 -6.16 13.69
C GLY A 16 3.92 -6.96 13.53
N GLY A 17 4.29 -7.34 12.30
CA GLY A 17 5.57 -7.99 11.96
C GLY A 17 5.57 -9.52 12.04
N ILE A 18 4.41 -10.13 12.27
CA ILE A 18 4.25 -11.58 12.38
C ILE A 18 4.29 -12.19 10.96
N LEU A 19 4.85 -13.40 10.84
CA LEU A 19 4.76 -14.20 9.62
C LEU A 19 3.95 -15.47 9.87
N ALA A 20 3.16 -15.88 8.88
CA ALA A 20 2.66 -17.25 8.79
C ALA A 20 3.31 -17.94 7.59
N ILE A 21 4.02 -19.04 7.85
CA ILE A 21 4.82 -19.76 6.86
C ILE A 21 4.10 -21.06 6.51
N ASN A 22 3.87 -21.26 5.22
CA ASN A 22 3.34 -22.50 4.66
C ASN A 22 4.38 -23.12 3.73
N GLU A 23 4.96 -24.24 4.13
CA GLU A 23 5.86 -24.99 3.27
C GLU A 23 5.11 -25.61 2.07
N PRO A 24 5.77 -25.79 0.91
CA PRO A 24 5.16 -26.45 -0.25
C PRO A 24 4.52 -27.80 0.14
N GLN A 25 3.29 -28.03 -0.33
CA GLN A 25 2.52 -29.27 -0.08
C GLN A 25 2.32 -29.61 1.43
N SER A 26 2.39 -28.61 2.31
CA SER A 26 2.07 -28.72 3.73
C SER A 26 0.67 -28.18 4.02
N ASP A 27 -0.11 -28.91 4.82
CA ASP A 27 -1.37 -28.46 5.40
C ASP A 27 -1.20 -27.72 6.74
N VAL A 28 0.04 -27.41 7.12
CA VAL A 28 0.36 -26.69 8.35
C VAL A 28 0.90 -25.30 8.02
N LEU A 29 0.37 -24.31 8.72
CA LEU A 29 0.87 -22.94 8.79
C LEU A 29 1.59 -22.75 10.12
N THR A 30 2.86 -22.34 10.05
CA THR A 30 3.65 -22.04 11.24
C THR A 30 3.71 -20.54 11.45
N LEU A 31 3.25 -20.07 12.61
CA LEU A 31 3.37 -18.67 12.98
C LEU A 31 4.76 -18.40 13.57
N TRP A 32 5.29 -17.25 13.20
CA TRP A 32 6.54 -16.71 13.71
C TRP A 32 6.33 -15.25 14.16
N PRO A 33 6.85 -14.83 15.33
CA PRO A 33 7.72 -15.58 16.24
C PRO A 33 6.96 -16.63 17.06
N LYS A 34 7.68 -17.35 17.93
CA LYS A 34 7.06 -18.27 18.90
C LYS A 34 6.16 -17.50 19.88
N THR A 35 5.21 -18.18 20.50
CA THR A 35 4.40 -17.64 21.59
C THR A 35 5.25 -17.32 22.81
N ILE A 36 4.72 -16.51 23.74
CA ILE A 36 5.44 -16.07 24.94
C ILE A 36 5.91 -17.22 25.84
N ASP A 37 5.25 -18.38 25.78
CA ASP A 37 5.64 -19.60 26.50
C ASP A 37 6.69 -20.44 25.74
N GLY A 38 7.27 -19.88 24.67
CA GLY A 38 8.31 -20.49 23.86
C GLY A 38 7.81 -21.58 22.91
N LYS A 39 6.50 -21.72 22.73
CA LYS A 39 5.92 -22.73 21.83
C LYS A 39 5.75 -22.22 20.41
N VAL A 40 5.85 -23.13 19.46
CA VAL A 40 5.48 -22.86 18.07
C VAL A 40 3.95 -22.88 17.97
N CYS A 41 3.38 -21.88 17.31
CA CYS A 41 1.95 -21.89 17.00
C CYS A 41 1.75 -22.41 15.58
N GLU A 42 0.99 -23.49 15.45
CA GLU A 42 0.67 -24.12 14.18
C GLU A 42 -0.83 -24.06 13.93
N ILE A 43 -1.24 -23.79 12.69
CA ILE A 43 -2.62 -23.78 12.24
C ILE A 43 -2.74 -24.77 11.10
N THR A 44 -3.60 -25.78 11.26
CA THR A 44 -3.89 -26.75 10.18
C THR A 44 -4.96 -26.19 9.24
N ILE A 45 -4.75 -26.34 7.93
CA ILE A 45 -5.67 -25.90 6.88
C ILE A 45 -6.20 -27.09 6.07
N GLU A 46 -7.52 -27.11 5.85
CA GLU A 46 -8.21 -28.24 5.21
C GLU A 46 -7.91 -28.36 3.71
N THR A 47 -7.82 -27.22 3.02
CA THR A 47 -7.51 -27.14 1.59
C THR A 47 -6.56 -25.98 1.32
N PHE A 48 -5.84 -26.06 0.18
CA PHE A 48 -4.87 -25.04 -0.21
C PHE A 48 -5.46 -23.62 -0.18
N GLY A 49 -6.68 -23.43 -0.69
CA GLY A 49 -7.35 -22.13 -0.72
C GLY A 49 -7.88 -21.61 0.62
N LYS A 50 -7.97 -22.45 1.66
CA LYS A 50 -8.53 -22.07 2.98
C LYS A 50 -7.54 -21.37 3.90
N LEU A 51 -6.32 -21.09 3.45
CA LEU A 51 -5.30 -20.36 4.21
C LEU A 51 -5.81 -19.02 4.75
N TYR A 52 -6.38 -18.17 3.89
CA TYR A 52 -6.81 -16.82 4.29
C TYR A 52 -7.94 -16.86 5.32
N TYR A 53 -8.89 -17.78 5.12
CA TYR A 53 -9.98 -18.03 6.06
C TYR A 53 -9.45 -18.50 7.42
N ALA A 54 -8.48 -19.42 7.43
CA ALA A 54 -7.90 -19.94 8.65
C ALA A 54 -7.17 -18.85 9.45
N LEU A 55 -6.37 -18.00 8.80
CA LEU A 55 -5.70 -16.88 9.48
C LEU A 55 -6.72 -15.86 10.03
N LYS A 56 -7.76 -15.53 9.25
CA LYS A 56 -8.84 -14.64 9.70
C LYS A 56 -9.57 -15.17 10.93
N LYS A 57 -9.81 -16.48 11.02
CA LYS A 57 -10.42 -17.12 12.21
C LYS A 57 -9.62 -16.89 13.49
N TYR A 58 -8.32 -16.64 13.37
CA TYR A 58 -7.41 -16.32 14.47
C TYR A 58 -7.26 -14.81 14.70
N ASN A 59 -8.10 -13.98 14.05
CA ASN A 59 -8.04 -12.52 14.08
C ASN A 59 -6.68 -11.97 13.62
N LEU A 60 -6.02 -12.68 12.69
CA LEU A 60 -4.77 -12.25 12.09
C LEU A 60 -5.05 -11.43 10.84
N LEU A 61 -4.67 -10.16 10.88
CA LEU A 61 -4.79 -9.26 9.74
C LEU A 61 -3.68 -9.57 8.72
N ILE A 62 -4.08 -9.92 7.50
CA ILE A 62 -3.18 -10.28 6.41
C ILE A 62 -2.84 -9.03 5.61
N VAL A 63 -1.54 -8.76 5.44
CA VAL A 63 -1.05 -7.63 4.65
C VAL A 63 -0.70 -8.05 3.22
N GLY A 64 -0.07 -9.21 3.06
CA GLY A 64 0.32 -9.72 1.75
C GLY A 64 1.01 -11.07 1.81
N VAL A 65 1.28 -11.65 0.65
CA VAL A 65 1.83 -13.01 0.53
C VAL A 65 2.94 -13.06 -0.50
N ASN A 66 4.10 -13.61 -0.11
CA ASN A 66 5.07 -14.13 -1.08
C ASN A 66 4.68 -15.56 -1.47
N PHE A 67 4.66 -15.81 -2.78
CA PHE A 67 4.52 -17.15 -3.33
C PHE A 67 5.89 -17.70 -3.74
N ILE A 68 6.14 -18.96 -3.39
CA ILE A 68 7.34 -19.72 -3.73
C ILE A 68 6.88 -20.88 -4.62
N THR A 69 7.01 -20.71 -5.92
CA THR A 69 6.59 -21.65 -6.97
C THR A 69 7.77 -22.32 -7.68
N ASN A 70 8.97 -21.75 -7.54
CA ASN A 70 10.20 -22.26 -8.15
C ASN A 70 11.31 -22.42 -7.09
N PRO A 71 12.14 -23.49 -7.14
CA PRO A 71 13.30 -23.64 -6.26
C PRO A 71 14.24 -22.42 -6.20
N LEU A 72 14.42 -21.69 -7.31
CA LEU A 72 15.25 -20.48 -7.36
C LEU A 72 14.72 -19.36 -6.46
N GLU A 73 13.40 -19.30 -6.25
CA GLU A 73 12.78 -18.33 -5.34
C GLU A 73 13.04 -18.72 -3.87
N ALA A 74 13.13 -20.02 -3.58
CA ALA A 74 13.43 -20.53 -2.25
C ALA A 74 14.90 -20.31 -1.85
N THR A 75 15.83 -20.39 -2.82
CA THR A 75 17.27 -20.14 -2.59
C THR A 75 17.63 -18.65 -2.62
N GLY A 76 16.71 -17.78 -3.05
CA GLY A 76 16.95 -16.35 -3.22
C GLY A 76 17.69 -15.97 -4.51
N GLU A 77 17.87 -16.92 -5.43
CA GLU A 77 18.41 -16.69 -6.78
C GLU A 77 17.42 -15.95 -7.68
N ALA A 78 16.12 -16.04 -7.36
CA ALA A 78 15.04 -15.32 -8.02
C ALA A 78 14.15 -14.60 -6.97
N PRO A 79 13.55 -13.45 -7.31
CA PRO A 79 12.63 -12.77 -6.41
C PRO A 79 11.33 -13.56 -6.28
N MET A 80 10.86 -13.75 -5.03
CA MET A 80 9.51 -14.26 -4.78
C MET A 80 8.46 -13.26 -5.25
N GLN A 81 7.37 -13.76 -5.81
CA GLN A 81 6.21 -12.95 -6.19
C GLN A 81 5.43 -12.53 -4.94
N PHE A 82 5.50 -11.24 -4.59
CA PHE A 82 4.67 -10.66 -3.53
C PHE A 82 3.35 -10.15 -4.09
N ARG A 83 2.24 -10.48 -3.42
CA ARG A 83 0.93 -9.90 -3.69
C ARG A 83 0.36 -9.29 -2.41
N GLY A 84 0.11 -7.99 -2.41
CA GLY A 84 -0.62 -7.32 -1.34
C GLY A 84 -2.07 -7.84 -1.29
N TYR A 85 -2.51 -8.27 -0.12
CA TYR A 85 -3.82 -8.87 0.10
C TYR A 85 -4.81 -7.79 0.52
N ILE A 86 -6.03 -7.79 -0.02
CA ILE A 86 -7.11 -6.94 0.50
C ILE A 86 -8.32 -7.82 0.77
N GLU A 87 -8.98 -7.59 1.90
CA GLU A 87 -10.17 -8.36 2.26
C GLU A 87 -11.41 -7.86 1.51
N GLN A 88 -11.62 -8.43 0.34
CA GLN A 88 -12.77 -8.19 -0.56
C GLN A 88 -12.96 -9.42 -1.47
N ASP A 89 -13.96 -9.41 -2.36
CA ASP A 89 -14.21 -10.56 -3.27
C ASP A 89 -13.00 -10.84 -4.17
N ALA A 90 -12.49 -9.80 -4.86
CA ALA A 90 -11.23 -9.86 -5.61
C ALA A 90 -10.05 -9.51 -4.70
N ILE A 91 -9.48 -10.52 -4.02
CA ILE A 91 -8.49 -10.33 -2.94
C ILE A 91 -7.12 -9.77 -3.40
N TRP A 92 -6.88 -9.61 -4.70
CA TRP A 92 -5.62 -9.13 -5.28
C TRP A 92 -5.79 -7.87 -6.15
N PRO A 93 -6.45 -6.81 -5.66
CA PRO A 93 -6.82 -5.67 -6.52
C PRO A 93 -5.60 -4.98 -7.14
N ASN A 94 -4.46 -4.95 -6.44
CA ASN A 94 -3.23 -4.39 -7.00
C ASN A 94 -2.67 -5.23 -8.16
N TRP A 95 -2.71 -6.56 -8.04
CA TRP A 95 -2.28 -7.47 -9.10
C TRP A 95 -3.13 -7.27 -10.34
N ASP A 96 -4.45 -7.25 -10.15
CA ASP A 96 -5.43 -7.05 -11.23
C ASP A 96 -5.26 -5.66 -11.88
N ALA A 97 -4.98 -4.63 -11.07
CA ALA A 97 -4.68 -3.29 -11.55
C ALA A 97 -3.39 -3.24 -12.38
N VAL A 98 -2.32 -3.86 -11.92
CA VAL A 98 -1.04 -3.95 -12.66
C VAL A 98 -1.30 -4.55 -14.05
N ASP A 99 -1.97 -5.70 -14.11
CA ASP A 99 -2.27 -6.38 -15.37
C ASP A 99 -3.17 -5.54 -16.28
N LYS A 100 -4.20 -4.87 -15.73
CA LYS A 100 -5.08 -3.96 -16.50
C LYS A 100 -4.30 -2.78 -17.08
N TRP A 101 -3.49 -2.10 -16.28
CA TRP A 101 -2.73 -0.92 -16.72
C TRP A 101 -1.62 -1.26 -17.72
N ALA A 102 -0.99 -2.43 -17.58
CA ALA A 102 -0.08 -2.96 -18.61
C ALA A 102 -0.81 -3.18 -19.94
N SER A 103 -2.01 -3.75 -19.87
CA SER A 103 -2.84 -4.04 -21.04
C SER A 103 -3.35 -2.76 -21.73
N LEU A 104 -3.70 -1.73 -20.96
CA LEU A 104 -4.07 -0.41 -21.47
C LEU A 104 -2.89 0.31 -22.11
N SER A 105 -1.68 0.20 -21.52
CA SER A 105 -0.46 0.73 -22.10
C SER A 105 -0.17 0.11 -23.48
N LEU A 106 -0.22 -1.21 -23.59
CA LEU A 106 -0.04 -1.91 -24.88
C LEU A 106 -1.06 -1.44 -25.92
N SER A 107 -2.32 -1.28 -25.51
CA SER A 107 -3.37 -0.78 -26.38
C SER A 107 -3.14 0.66 -26.84
N ALA A 108 -2.74 1.54 -25.93
CA ALA A 108 -2.40 2.93 -26.26
C ALA A 108 -1.20 3.02 -27.22
N PHE A 109 -0.19 2.16 -27.03
CA PHE A 109 0.94 2.04 -27.95
C PHE A 109 0.49 1.64 -29.36
N HIS A 110 -0.33 0.59 -29.45
CA HIS A 110 -0.89 0.10 -30.73
C HIS A 110 -1.69 1.20 -31.45
N ASN A 111 -2.46 1.99 -30.70
CA ASN A 111 -3.24 3.12 -31.21
C ASN A 111 -2.43 4.41 -31.42
N LYS A 112 -1.10 4.39 -31.22
CA LYS A 112 -0.19 5.54 -31.36
C LYS A 112 -0.59 6.76 -30.51
N ASN A 113 -1.22 6.54 -29.35
CA ASN A 113 -1.55 7.61 -28.41
C ASN A 113 -0.43 7.74 -27.35
N GLY A 114 0.51 8.66 -27.59
CA GLY A 114 1.69 8.83 -26.74
C GLY A 114 1.37 9.23 -25.30
N LEU A 115 0.36 10.07 -25.08
CA LEU A 115 -0.02 10.49 -23.72
C LEU A 115 -0.65 9.34 -22.92
N ALA A 116 -1.57 8.59 -23.54
CA ALA A 116 -2.21 7.46 -22.88
C ALA A 116 -1.18 6.36 -22.58
N TYR A 117 -0.25 6.11 -23.50
CA TYR A 117 0.85 5.17 -23.31
C TYR A 117 1.74 5.58 -22.14
N ASP A 118 2.17 6.84 -22.10
CA ASP A 118 3.05 7.36 -21.05
C ASP A 118 2.40 7.30 -19.66
N VAL A 119 1.19 7.86 -19.51
CA VAL A 119 0.49 7.91 -18.21
C VAL A 119 0.13 6.49 -17.75
N SER A 120 -0.31 5.60 -18.65
CA SER A 120 -0.63 4.20 -18.29
C SER A 120 0.61 3.43 -17.81
N ASN A 121 1.77 3.62 -18.44
CA ASN A 121 3.03 3.02 -17.97
C ASN A 121 3.46 3.57 -16.62
N ARG A 122 3.35 4.89 -16.43
CA ARG A 122 3.66 5.53 -15.13
C ARG A 122 2.77 4.97 -14.02
N ILE A 123 1.46 4.78 -14.27
CA ILE A 123 0.54 4.16 -13.31
C ILE A 123 0.92 2.69 -13.06
N ASN A 124 1.15 1.89 -14.10
CA ASN A 124 1.56 0.49 -13.98
C ASN A 124 2.85 0.31 -13.17
N PHE A 125 3.87 1.12 -13.46
CA PHE A 125 5.12 1.15 -12.70
C PHE A 125 4.85 1.48 -11.24
N GLN A 126 4.04 2.50 -10.99
CA GLN A 126 3.81 2.98 -9.64
C GLN A 126 2.97 2.01 -8.79
N LEU A 127 2.05 1.25 -9.41
CA LEU A 127 1.33 0.15 -8.77
C LEU A 127 2.29 -0.96 -8.29
N ASN A 128 3.28 -1.32 -9.12
CA ASN A 128 4.34 -2.26 -8.73
C ASN A 128 5.21 -1.69 -7.60
N SER A 129 5.57 -0.41 -7.68
CA SER A 129 6.35 0.28 -6.65
C SER A 129 5.65 0.24 -5.30
N ILE A 130 4.37 0.62 -5.20
CA ILE A 130 3.65 0.61 -3.92
C ILE A 130 3.47 -0.82 -3.36
N ASN A 131 3.33 -1.85 -4.21
CA ASN A 131 3.28 -3.25 -3.78
C ASN A 131 4.62 -3.68 -3.14
N ASN A 132 5.75 -3.30 -3.76
CA ASN A 132 7.07 -3.52 -3.19
C ASN A 132 7.31 -2.71 -1.92
N ARG A 133 6.82 -1.46 -1.83
CA ARG A 133 6.92 -0.66 -0.60
C ARG A 133 6.13 -1.28 0.55
N LEU A 134 4.94 -1.82 0.29
CA LEU A 134 4.16 -2.51 1.31
C LEU A 134 4.88 -3.77 1.82
N LYS A 135 5.49 -4.55 0.91
CA LYS A 135 6.35 -5.69 1.25
C LYS A 135 7.52 -5.28 2.12
N ASN A 136 8.26 -4.25 1.72
CA ASN A 136 9.45 -3.78 2.44
C ASN A 136 9.09 -3.26 3.83
N LEU A 137 7.98 -2.51 3.95
CA LEU A 137 7.47 -2.07 5.24
C LEU A 137 7.13 -3.25 6.15
N SER A 138 6.43 -4.26 5.62
CA SER A 138 6.11 -5.48 6.35
C SER A 138 7.37 -6.25 6.80
N LEU A 139 8.40 -6.29 5.95
CA LEU A 139 9.69 -6.89 6.28
C LEU A 139 10.45 -6.08 7.35
N ALA A 140 10.38 -4.75 7.32
CA ALA A 140 10.98 -3.90 8.35
C ALA A 140 10.31 -4.13 9.72
N TYR A 141 8.98 -4.26 9.76
CA TYR A 141 8.24 -4.67 10.95
C TYR A 141 8.69 -6.04 11.46
N HIS A 142 8.81 -7.02 10.57
CA HIS A 142 9.28 -8.35 10.90
C HIS A 142 10.69 -8.33 11.50
N ASN A 143 11.61 -7.54 10.92
CA ASN A 143 12.97 -7.40 11.43
C ASN A 143 13.01 -6.78 12.84
N GLN A 144 12.18 -5.74 13.08
CA GLN A 144 12.02 -5.18 14.43
C GLN A 144 11.51 -6.22 15.42
N LEU A 145 10.47 -6.97 15.05
CA LEU A 145 9.89 -8.01 15.89
C LEU A 145 10.89 -9.13 16.18
N ASN A 146 11.71 -9.50 15.19
CA ASN A 146 12.75 -10.52 15.34
C ASN A 146 13.81 -10.10 16.34
N ALA A 147 14.29 -8.87 16.21
CA ALA A 147 15.24 -8.30 17.16
C ALA A 147 14.68 -8.27 18.59
N LEU A 148 13.38 -7.98 18.75
CA LEU A 148 12.71 -8.01 20.04
C LEU A 148 12.57 -9.43 20.60
N ALA A 149 12.17 -10.39 19.77
CA ALA A 149 12.05 -11.81 20.13
C ALA A 149 13.39 -12.39 20.64
N LEU A 150 14.49 -12.05 19.97
CA LEU A 150 15.84 -12.51 20.34
C LEU A 150 16.33 -11.92 21.67
N LYS A 151 15.91 -10.71 22.03
CA LYS A 151 16.28 -10.07 23.31
C LYS A 151 15.56 -10.68 24.52
N ASN A 152 14.42 -11.36 24.30
CA ASN A 152 13.61 -12.02 25.32
C ASN A 152 13.27 -11.15 26.56
N ASN A 153 13.06 -9.84 26.37
CA ASN A 153 12.72 -8.88 27.43
C ASN A 153 11.46 -8.10 27.06
N PHE A 154 10.43 -8.83 26.67
CA PHE A 154 9.17 -8.26 26.20
C PHE A 154 8.32 -7.74 27.37
N LYS A 155 7.72 -6.56 27.21
CA LYS A 155 6.75 -5.98 28.15
C LYS A 155 5.63 -5.32 27.37
N ASN A 156 4.40 -5.81 27.52
CA ASN A 156 3.24 -5.28 26.83
C ASN A 156 3.03 -3.79 27.12
N GLY A 157 2.73 -3.02 26.08
CA GLY A 157 2.58 -1.57 26.13
C GLY A 157 3.89 -0.80 26.29
N GLN A 158 5.04 -1.47 26.42
CA GLN A 158 6.32 -0.79 26.56
C GLN A 158 6.68 -0.09 25.25
N ARG A 159 7.00 1.20 25.37
CA ARG A 159 7.58 1.98 24.30
C ARG A 159 9.08 1.81 24.23
N PHE A 160 9.62 1.75 23.03
CA PHE A 160 11.04 1.62 22.79
C PHE A 160 11.44 2.20 21.45
N GLN A 161 12.74 2.45 21.29
CA GLN A 161 13.36 2.84 20.03
C GLN A 161 14.70 2.12 19.94
N ASP A 162 14.95 1.50 18.80
CA ASP A 162 16.28 1.01 18.42
C ASP A 162 16.52 1.25 16.92
N GLY A 163 17.63 0.76 16.38
CA GLY A 163 18.00 1.00 14.98
C GLY A 163 16.97 0.49 13.96
N PHE A 164 16.16 -0.51 14.30
CA PHE A 164 15.08 -0.97 13.42
C PHE A 164 13.88 -0.03 13.42
N THR A 165 13.71 0.75 14.50
CA THR A 165 12.57 1.68 14.61
C THR A 165 12.64 2.75 13.53
N ASP A 166 13.84 3.31 13.32
CA ASP A 166 14.05 4.32 12.28
C ASP A 166 13.89 3.72 10.87
N LEU A 167 14.34 2.47 10.64
CA LEU A 167 14.17 1.78 9.36
C LEU A 167 12.69 1.58 9.00
N VAL A 168 11.85 1.24 9.98
CA VAL A 168 10.41 1.10 9.75
C VAL A 168 9.78 2.42 9.31
N TYR A 169 10.11 3.53 9.98
CA TYR A 169 9.60 4.85 9.58
C TYR A 169 10.13 5.30 8.21
N GLN A 170 11.37 4.94 7.85
CA GLN A 170 11.93 5.21 6.52
C GLN A 170 11.20 4.43 5.41
N GLU A 171 10.89 3.15 5.64
CA GLU A 171 10.09 2.38 4.68
C GLU A 171 8.67 2.92 4.55
N PHE A 172 8.08 3.40 5.66
CA PHE A 172 6.77 4.06 5.62
C PHE A 172 6.81 5.38 4.84
N HIS A 173 7.87 6.19 4.98
CA HIS A 173 8.04 7.39 4.15
C HIS A 173 8.14 7.04 2.66
N SER A 174 8.91 6.00 2.34
CA SER A 174 9.05 5.51 0.97
C SER A 174 7.72 5.07 0.39
N PHE A 175 6.87 4.40 1.19
CA PHE A 175 5.49 4.09 0.83
C PHE A 175 4.66 5.36 0.56
N LEU A 176 4.66 6.34 1.46
CA LEU A 176 3.89 7.59 1.28
C LEU A 176 4.29 8.36 0.02
N PHE A 177 5.59 8.38 -0.29
CA PHE A 177 6.11 9.01 -1.50
C PHE A 177 5.54 8.35 -2.75
N ASP A 178 5.67 7.03 -2.83
CA ASP A 178 5.21 6.25 -3.97
C ASP A 178 3.68 6.26 -4.10
N ALA A 179 2.94 6.26 -2.99
CA ALA A 179 1.49 6.39 -2.97
C ALA A 179 1.03 7.78 -3.45
N GLY A 180 1.74 8.84 -3.05
CA GLY A 180 1.47 10.21 -3.49
C GLY A 180 1.68 10.41 -4.98
N ILE A 181 2.71 9.77 -5.56
CA ILE A 181 2.97 9.78 -7.00
C ILE A 181 1.84 9.06 -7.75
N LEU A 182 1.44 7.86 -7.30
CA LEU A 182 0.34 7.11 -7.93
C LEU A 182 -0.93 7.95 -7.96
N ARG A 183 -1.27 8.56 -6.82
CA ARG A 183 -2.42 9.47 -6.71
C ARG A 183 -2.36 10.56 -7.77
N ASP A 184 -1.24 11.26 -7.90
CA ASP A 184 -1.10 12.37 -8.84
C ASP A 184 -1.21 11.88 -10.31
N TYR A 185 -0.69 10.69 -10.65
CA TYR A 185 -0.87 10.08 -11.97
C TYR A 185 -2.32 9.65 -12.26
N LEU A 186 -3.04 9.12 -11.27
CA LEU A 186 -4.47 8.81 -11.42
C LEU A 186 -5.27 10.09 -11.69
N CYS A 187 -4.93 11.19 -11.02
CA CYS A 187 -5.56 12.49 -11.25
C CYS A 187 -5.27 13.05 -12.66
N GLU A 188 -4.02 12.91 -13.11
CA GLU A 188 -3.63 13.27 -14.48
C GLU A 188 -4.41 12.45 -15.52
N TYR A 189 -4.60 11.14 -15.28
CA TYR A 189 -5.38 10.30 -16.17
C TYR A 189 -6.85 10.72 -16.25
N VAL A 190 -7.48 10.94 -15.10
CA VAL A 190 -8.87 11.42 -15.00
C VAL A 190 -9.02 12.75 -15.72
N TYR A 191 -8.10 13.69 -15.49
CA TYR A 191 -8.10 14.98 -16.19
C TYR A 191 -8.12 14.81 -17.71
N ASN A 192 -7.30 13.90 -18.26
CA ASN A 192 -7.14 13.73 -19.70
C ASN A 192 -8.24 12.91 -20.36
N TYR A 193 -8.81 11.91 -19.66
CA TYR A 193 -9.64 10.90 -20.30
C TYR A 193 -11.05 10.79 -19.72
N SER A 194 -11.34 11.39 -18.57
CA SER A 194 -12.67 11.24 -17.98
C SER A 194 -13.76 11.87 -18.85
N ASN A 195 -14.90 11.18 -18.93
CA ASN A 195 -16.02 11.52 -19.81
C ASN A 195 -15.54 11.72 -21.26
N GLU A 196 -14.79 10.76 -21.79
CA GLU A 196 -14.22 10.78 -23.16
C GLU A 196 -13.34 12.01 -23.43
N GLY A 197 -12.67 12.51 -22.38
CA GLY A 197 -11.82 13.70 -22.45
C GLY A 197 -12.56 15.04 -22.36
N SER A 198 -13.89 15.05 -22.19
CA SER A 198 -14.66 16.29 -22.07
C SER A 198 -14.32 17.10 -20.81
N LEU A 199 -13.81 16.46 -19.75
CA LEU A 199 -13.33 17.14 -18.55
C LEU A 199 -12.19 18.11 -18.87
N LYS A 200 -11.20 17.67 -19.64
CA LYS A 200 -10.04 18.46 -20.07
C LYS A 200 -10.47 19.73 -20.78
N GLU A 201 -11.39 19.61 -21.72
CA GLU A 201 -11.86 20.72 -22.54
C GLU A 201 -12.67 21.72 -21.71
N LYS A 202 -13.58 21.26 -20.83
CA LYS A 202 -14.31 22.13 -19.89
C LYS A 202 -13.37 22.93 -18.99
N ILE A 203 -12.34 22.29 -18.43
CA ILE A 203 -11.36 22.96 -17.57
C ILE A 203 -10.57 24.01 -18.36
N ARG A 204 -10.12 23.68 -19.57
CA ARG A 204 -9.39 24.63 -20.43
C ARG A 204 -10.23 25.85 -20.81
N GLU A 205 -11.53 25.65 -21.04
CA GLU A 205 -12.49 26.73 -21.30
C GLU A 205 -12.64 27.65 -20.08
N ILE A 206 -12.88 27.08 -18.89
CA ILE A 206 -12.99 27.83 -17.62
C ILE A 206 -11.73 28.67 -17.36
N HIS A 207 -10.55 28.09 -17.59
CA HIS A 207 -9.27 28.77 -17.40
C HIS A 207 -8.85 29.68 -18.58
N LYS A 208 -9.61 29.70 -19.69
CA LYS A 208 -9.28 30.41 -20.93
C LYS A 208 -7.85 30.15 -21.42
N ASN A 209 -7.40 28.90 -21.28
CA ASN A 209 -6.05 28.49 -21.63
C ASN A 209 -6.04 27.07 -22.23
N HIS A 210 -5.94 26.99 -23.55
CA HIS A 210 -5.88 25.71 -24.28
C HIS A 210 -4.61 24.89 -24.01
N LYS A 211 -3.61 25.46 -23.34
CA LYS A 211 -2.39 24.76 -22.90
C LYS A 211 -2.41 24.44 -21.40
N TYR A 212 -3.54 24.66 -20.72
CA TYR A 212 -3.69 24.25 -19.33
C TYR A 212 -3.58 22.73 -19.25
N GLU A 213 -2.81 22.25 -18.28
CA GLU A 213 -2.56 20.84 -18.01
C GLU A 213 -2.58 20.60 -16.49
N ILE A 214 -3.03 19.42 -16.07
CA ILE A 214 -3.07 19.03 -14.67
C ILE A 214 -2.27 17.75 -14.48
N THR A 215 -1.28 17.81 -13.60
CA THR A 215 -0.41 16.67 -13.25
C THR A 215 -0.41 16.36 -11.74
N THR A 216 -1.27 17.03 -10.96
CA THR A 216 -1.30 16.89 -9.50
C THR A 216 -2.73 16.78 -8.98
N ALA A 217 -2.91 16.08 -7.86
CA ALA A 217 -4.20 16.00 -7.16
C ALA A 217 -4.75 17.38 -6.78
N SER A 218 -3.90 18.28 -6.26
CA SER A 218 -4.30 19.64 -5.89
C SER A 218 -4.75 20.46 -7.10
N GLY A 219 -4.15 20.24 -8.27
CA GLY A 219 -4.59 20.86 -9.53
C GLY A 219 -5.99 20.38 -9.91
N LEU A 220 -6.19 19.06 -9.95
CA LEU A 220 -7.49 18.46 -10.29
C LEU A 220 -8.59 18.93 -9.34
N PHE A 221 -8.35 18.84 -8.03
CA PHE A 221 -9.33 19.25 -7.01
C PHE A 221 -9.79 20.70 -7.18
N LYS A 222 -8.86 21.64 -7.43
CA LYS A 222 -9.19 23.05 -7.67
C LYS A 222 -10.08 23.23 -8.89
N SER A 223 -9.79 22.51 -9.98
CA SER A 223 -10.58 22.57 -11.20
C SER A 223 -11.97 21.95 -11.04
N LEU A 224 -12.11 20.82 -10.32
CA LEU A 224 -13.42 20.17 -10.07
C LEU A 224 -14.36 21.04 -9.20
N LYS A 225 -13.83 21.97 -8.40
CA LYS A 225 -14.67 22.92 -7.66
C LYS A 225 -15.46 23.87 -8.57
N GLY A 226 -14.91 24.21 -9.73
CA GLY A 226 -15.50 25.14 -10.70
C GLY A 226 -16.48 24.49 -11.68
N ILE A 227 -16.72 23.18 -11.61
CA ILE A 227 -17.57 22.45 -12.54
C ILE A 227 -18.91 22.12 -11.87
N GLU A 228 -20.01 22.46 -12.55
CA GLU A 228 -21.38 22.26 -12.05
C GLU A 228 -21.84 20.80 -12.12
N LYS A 229 -21.53 20.11 -13.23
CA LYS A 229 -21.94 18.73 -13.49
C LYS A 229 -20.72 17.84 -13.64
N LEU A 230 -20.51 16.99 -12.65
CA LEU A 230 -19.43 16.02 -12.56
C LEU A 230 -19.99 14.61 -12.80
N SER A 231 -19.19 13.72 -13.39
CA SER A 231 -19.47 12.28 -13.38
C SER A 231 -19.38 11.72 -11.95
N GLU A 232 -19.77 10.46 -11.78
CA GLU A 232 -19.66 9.76 -10.49
C GLU A 232 -18.19 9.71 -10.02
N LEU A 233 -17.27 9.31 -10.90
CA LEU A 233 -15.84 9.26 -10.60
C LEU A 233 -15.27 10.64 -10.27
N GLU A 234 -15.59 11.66 -11.06
CA GLU A 234 -15.15 13.03 -10.82
C GLU A 234 -15.69 13.58 -9.49
N SER A 235 -16.94 13.27 -9.16
CA SER A 235 -17.57 13.62 -7.88
C SER A 235 -16.88 12.93 -6.71
N TYR A 236 -16.57 11.64 -6.86
CA TYR A 236 -15.81 10.88 -5.87
C TYR A 236 -14.43 11.52 -5.61
N PHE A 237 -13.68 11.86 -6.65
CA PHE A 237 -12.40 12.58 -6.50
C PHE A 237 -12.58 13.92 -5.77
N LYS A 238 -13.60 14.71 -6.12
CA LYS A 238 -13.88 15.99 -5.45
C LYS A 238 -14.19 15.82 -3.96
N VAL A 239 -14.93 14.77 -3.59
CA VAL A 239 -15.27 14.47 -2.20
C VAL A 239 -14.04 14.00 -1.43
N GLU A 240 -13.32 13.00 -1.95
CA GLU A 240 -12.22 12.36 -1.23
C GLU A 240 -10.95 13.23 -1.14
N MET A 241 -10.78 14.19 -2.05
CA MET A 241 -9.72 15.20 -1.97
C MET A 241 -10.06 16.38 -1.06
N ASN A 242 -11.30 16.47 -0.57
CA ASN A 242 -11.70 17.49 0.39
C ASN A 242 -11.35 17.07 1.82
N GLU A 243 -11.42 18.04 2.74
CA GLU A 243 -11.21 17.77 4.17
C GLU A 243 -12.15 16.66 4.67
N GLY A 244 -11.56 15.66 5.35
CA GLY A 244 -12.26 14.45 5.80
C GLY A 244 -12.16 13.25 4.85
N GLY A 245 -11.78 13.46 3.58
CA GLY A 245 -11.56 12.39 2.62
C GLY A 245 -10.18 11.72 2.74
N TRP A 246 -10.07 10.47 2.28
CA TRP A 246 -8.83 9.71 2.44
C TRP A 246 -7.71 10.16 1.49
N LEU A 247 -8.06 10.68 0.30
CA LEU A 247 -7.07 11.27 -0.63
C LEU A 247 -6.47 12.57 -0.07
N TYR A 248 -7.29 13.33 0.67
CA TYR A 248 -6.82 14.48 1.43
C TYR A 248 -5.88 14.04 2.55
N GLU A 249 -6.27 13.08 3.38
CA GLU A 249 -5.44 12.57 4.48
C GLU A 249 -4.08 12.02 4.00
N LEU A 250 -4.08 11.25 2.90
CA LEU A 250 -2.85 10.81 2.23
C LEU A 250 -1.95 11.99 1.82
N GLY A 251 -2.56 13.06 1.28
CA GLY A 251 -1.85 14.29 0.95
C GLY A 251 -1.20 14.95 2.17
N GLN A 252 -1.91 15.00 3.29
CA GLN A 252 -1.39 15.60 4.52
C GLN A 252 -0.21 14.82 5.10
N TYR A 253 -0.31 13.49 5.17
CA TYR A 253 0.82 12.67 5.61
C TYR A 253 2.03 12.79 4.68
N ARG A 254 1.82 12.76 3.36
CA ARG A 254 2.88 12.98 2.37
C ARG A 254 3.54 14.35 2.58
N ASP A 255 2.78 15.42 2.66
CA ASP A 255 3.32 16.77 2.77
C ASP A 255 4.07 16.99 4.09
N LEU A 256 3.58 16.39 5.18
CA LEU A 256 4.27 16.39 6.47
C LEU A 256 5.67 15.80 6.35
N VAL A 257 5.81 14.61 5.75
CA VAL A 257 7.11 13.92 5.65
C VAL A 257 8.02 14.51 4.58
N MET A 258 7.46 15.02 3.49
CA MET A 258 8.21 15.54 2.35
C MET A 258 8.71 16.96 2.55
N HIS A 259 7.96 17.80 3.27
CA HIS A 259 8.20 19.23 3.31
C HIS A 259 8.45 19.79 4.70
N SER A 260 8.20 19.00 5.75
CA SER A 260 8.30 19.48 7.14
C SER A 260 9.30 18.71 7.99
N ALA A 261 9.05 17.42 8.25
CA ALA A 261 9.92 16.62 9.10
C ALA A 261 9.68 15.11 8.92
N PRO A 262 10.68 14.27 9.23
CA PRO A 262 10.47 12.84 9.41
C PRO A 262 9.28 12.56 10.34
N ILE A 263 8.42 11.59 10.01
CA ILE A 263 7.16 11.41 10.73
C ILE A 263 7.36 11.07 12.21
N ASN A 264 8.42 10.33 12.51
CA ASN A 264 8.84 9.96 13.85
C ASN A 264 9.32 11.15 14.69
N LEU A 265 9.54 12.32 14.07
CA LEU A 265 9.95 13.58 14.71
C LEU A 265 8.97 14.73 14.42
N ALA A 266 7.85 14.46 13.75
CA ALA A 266 6.94 15.49 13.27
C ALA A 266 6.17 16.16 14.41
N ASN A 267 5.75 15.43 15.44
CA ASN A 267 5.12 15.99 16.63
C ASN A 267 6.08 15.93 17.82
N PHE A 268 6.19 14.73 18.38
CA PHE A 268 7.14 14.30 19.39
C PHE A 268 7.82 13.02 18.89
N PRO A 269 8.95 12.58 19.50
CA PRO A 269 9.55 11.29 19.16
C PRO A 269 8.51 10.17 19.23
N LEU A 270 8.22 9.55 18.09
CA LEU A 270 7.34 8.39 18.03
C LEU A 270 8.16 7.13 18.33
N TYR A 271 7.68 6.37 19.31
CA TYR A 271 8.30 5.12 19.74
C TYR A 271 7.51 3.94 19.21
N ALA A 272 8.22 2.86 18.88
CA ALA A 272 7.59 1.56 18.69
C ALA A 272 6.96 1.10 20.00
N ILE A 273 5.82 0.42 19.92
CA ILE A 273 5.06 -0.10 21.05
C ILE A 273 5.09 -1.62 20.96
N GLN A 274 5.46 -2.28 22.04
CA GLN A 274 5.38 -3.73 22.19
C GLN A 274 3.94 -4.14 22.50
N GLU A 275 3.38 -5.10 21.77
CA GLU A 275 1.99 -5.53 21.95
C GLU A 275 1.85 -7.04 22.06
N TYR A 276 0.93 -7.48 22.91
CA TYR A 276 0.46 -8.87 22.86
C TYR A 276 -0.69 -9.00 21.88
N LEU A 277 -0.54 -9.94 20.96
CA LEU A 277 -1.61 -10.44 20.15
C LEU A 277 -2.17 -11.71 20.81
N VAL A 278 -3.44 -11.65 21.20
CA VAL A 278 -4.15 -12.79 21.78
C VAL A 278 -4.63 -13.72 20.67
N LEU A 279 -4.13 -14.95 20.69
CA LEU A 279 -4.58 -16.05 19.84
C LEU A 279 -5.66 -16.88 20.57
N PRO A 280 -6.42 -17.72 19.85
CA PRO A 280 -7.31 -18.71 20.45
C PRO A 280 -6.64 -19.57 21.52
N HIS A 281 -7.43 -20.01 22.50
CA HIS A 281 -6.97 -20.75 23.68
C HIS A 281 -6.00 -19.99 24.61
N SER A 282 -6.12 -18.66 24.65
CA SER A 282 -5.34 -17.77 25.53
C SER A 282 -3.83 -17.88 25.31
N LYS A 283 -3.40 -18.26 24.09
CA LYS A 283 -2.00 -18.15 23.70
C LYS A 283 -1.72 -16.69 23.33
N GLU A 284 -0.55 -16.19 23.71
CA GLU A 284 -0.15 -14.83 23.38
C GLU A 284 1.09 -14.87 22.48
N MET A 285 1.06 -14.05 21.44
CA MET A 285 2.20 -13.76 20.58
C MET A 285 2.62 -12.31 20.77
N ILE A 286 3.90 -12.06 20.53
CA ILE A 286 4.42 -10.70 20.52
C ILE A 286 4.21 -10.08 19.13
N SER A 287 3.88 -8.80 19.11
CA SER A 287 3.80 -7.95 17.93
C SER A 287 4.38 -6.56 18.24
N VAL A 288 4.57 -5.75 17.21
CA VAL A 288 5.02 -4.36 17.33
C VAL A 288 4.05 -3.42 16.62
N ARG A 289 3.84 -2.24 17.20
CA ARG A 289 3.04 -1.15 16.61
C ARG A 289 3.89 0.11 16.46
N PHE A 290 3.73 0.80 15.35
CA PHE A 290 4.37 2.08 15.07
C PHE A 290 3.29 3.14 14.87
N PRO A 291 3.02 3.97 15.88
CA PRO A 291 1.94 4.94 15.81
C PRO A 291 2.22 6.02 14.77
N LEU A 292 1.16 6.52 14.15
CA LEU A 292 1.13 7.73 13.33
C LEU A 292 0.52 8.91 14.10
N PRO A 293 0.96 10.16 13.83
CA PRO A 293 0.35 11.35 14.43
C PRO A 293 -1.10 11.55 13.97
N ASP A 294 -1.99 11.94 14.89
CA ASP A 294 -3.45 12.01 14.64
C ASP A 294 -3.85 13.09 13.62
N ASN A 295 -3.19 14.26 13.66
CA ASN A 295 -3.55 15.44 12.87
C ASN A 295 -2.37 15.92 12.00
N PRO A 296 -2.07 15.25 10.87
CA PRO A 296 -0.93 15.61 10.03
C PRO A 296 -1.01 17.04 9.44
N SER A 297 -2.21 17.54 9.15
CA SER A 297 -2.44 18.90 8.63
C SER A 297 -2.07 19.99 9.66
N GLU A 298 -2.52 19.83 10.92
CA GLU A 298 -2.20 20.76 11.99
C GLU A 298 -0.69 20.80 12.23
N LEU A 299 -0.04 19.63 12.32
CA LEU A 299 1.40 19.52 12.51
C LEU A 299 2.19 20.16 11.37
N TYR A 300 1.76 19.94 10.12
CA TYR A 300 2.39 20.58 8.97
C TYR A 300 2.28 22.11 9.05
N ASN A 301 1.10 22.63 9.39
CA ASN A 301 0.84 24.07 9.53
C ASN A 301 1.59 24.70 10.71
N GLU A 302 1.74 23.99 11.83
CA GLU A 302 2.51 24.48 12.97
C GLU A 302 4.00 24.57 12.66
N ARG A 303 4.55 23.53 12.03
CA ARG A 303 5.99 23.46 11.72
C ARG A 303 6.41 24.39 10.59
N SER A 304 5.57 24.56 9.57
CA SER A 304 5.85 25.48 8.46
C SER A 304 5.95 26.94 8.90
N LYS A 305 5.30 27.31 10.02
CA LYS A 305 5.35 28.66 10.58
C LYS A 305 6.68 29.04 11.21
N ARG A 306 7.61 28.12 11.51
CA ARG A 306 9.02 28.32 12.00
C ARG A 306 9.26 29.31 13.17
N ASN A 307 8.25 29.93 13.76
CA ASN A 307 8.41 31.17 14.53
C ASN A 307 8.42 31.01 16.06
N ASN A 308 8.55 29.80 16.62
CA ASN A 308 8.53 29.68 18.07
C ASN A 308 9.30 28.46 18.61
N PHE A 309 10.64 28.55 18.60
CA PHE A 309 11.52 27.56 19.23
C PHE A 309 11.29 27.49 20.75
N ASP A 310 11.01 28.63 21.38
CA ASP A 310 10.76 28.70 22.82
C ASP A 310 9.48 27.95 23.22
N LYS A 311 8.40 28.05 22.41
CA LYS A 311 7.20 27.21 22.58
C LYS A 311 7.53 25.71 22.51
N TYR A 312 8.45 25.28 21.67
CA TYR A 312 8.86 23.88 21.57
C TYR A 312 9.62 23.40 22.82
N ILE A 313 10.46 24.26 23.41
CA ILE A 313 11.16 23.97 24.68
C ILE A 313 10.18 23.96 25.85
N GLU A 314 9.29 24.95 25.94
CA GLU A 314 8.29 25.05 27.01
C GLU A 314 7.31 23.87 27.00
N GLN A 315 6.91 23.43 25.79
CA GLN A 315 6.01 22.29 25.62
C GLN A 315 6.73 20.95 25.60
N PHE A 316 8.07 20.90 25.70
CA PHE A 316 8.83 19.66 25.54
C PHE A 316 8.46 18.59 26.58
N SER A 317 8.20 18.98 27.83
CA SER A 317 7.75 18.08 28.90
C SER A 317 6.34 17.53 28.63
N GLU A 318 5.42 18.39 28.19
CA GLU A 318 4.04 18.02 27.81
C GLU A 318 4.01 17.12 26.56
N LEU A 319 4.84 17.42 25.56
CA LEU A 319 5.03 16.64 24.35
C LEU A 319 5.65 15.27 24.65
N ARG A 320 6.62 15.19 25.57
CA ARG A 320 7.17 13.93 26.05
C ARG A 320 6.12 13.11 26.80
N GLN A 321 5.28 13.73 27.63
CA GLN A 321 4.21 13.00 28.33
C GLN A 321 3.15 12.52 27.33
N SER A 322 2.81 13.34 26.35
CA SER A 322 1.90 12.99 25.27
C SER A 322 2.43 11.84 24.41
N SER A 323 3.75 11.77 24.18
CA SER A 323 4.38 10.67 23.43
C SER A 323 4.30 9.33 24.15
N LEU A 324 4.29 9.33 25.47
CA LEU A 324 4.10 8.12 26.28
C LEU A 324 2.66 7.63 26.26
N ASN A 325 1.69 8.54 26.12
CA ASN A 325 0.27 8.22 26.21
C ASN A 325 -0.41 8.01 24.85
N SER A 326 0.08 8.62 23.76
CA SER A 326 -0.58 8.57 22.45
C SER A 326 -0.32 7.26 21.70
N ARG A 327 -1.38 6.50 21.38
CA ARG A 327 -1.30 5.28 20.56
C ARG A 327 -1.34 5.55 19.05
N GLY A 328 -1.48 6.82 18.66
CA GLY A 328 -1.73 7.24 17.30
C GLY A 328 -3.08 6.75 16.75
N LYS A 329 -3.65 7.52 15.83
CA LYS A 329 -4.87 7.18 15.10
C LYS A 329 -4.70 5.86 14.35
N TYR A 330 -3.54 5.68 13.74
CA TYR A 330 -3.19 4.49 12.97
C TYR A 330 -1.82 3.93 13.38
N ASP A 331 -1.62 2.65 13.06
CA ASP A 331 -0.30 2.07 12.89
C ASP A 331 0.21 2.34 11.46
N CYS A 332 1.53 2.50 11.26
CA CYS A 332 2.09 2.76 9.93
C CYS A 332 1.75 1.66 8.91
N LEU A 333 1.83 0.38 9.30
CA LEU A 333 1.56 -0.72 8.40
C LEU A 333 0.07 -0.85 8.12
N GLU A 334 -0.78 -0.68 9.14
CA GLU A 334 -2.25 -0.65 8.97
C GLU A 334 -2.67 0.46 8.00
N TYR A 335 -2.15 1.68 8.18
CA TYR A 335 -2.47 2.81 7.30
C TYR A 335 -1.95 2.58 5.88
N ALA A 336 -0.71 2.10 5.73
CA ALA A 336 -0.15 1.80 4.42
C ALA A 336 -0.95 0.70 3.70
N HIS A 337 -1.36 -0.33 4.41
CA HIS A 337 -2.18 -1.41 3.88
C HIS A 337 -3.57 -0.93 3.42
N MET A 338 -4.23 -0.09 4.23
CA MET A 338 -5.49 0.56 3.87
C MET A 338 -5.35 1.41 2.60
N VAL A 339 -4.37 2.33 2.56
CA VAL A 339 -4.12 3.20 1.42
C VAL A 339 -3.74 2.40 0.17
N PHE A 340 -2.96 1.34 0.32
CA PHE A 340 -2.61 0.43 -0.78
C PHE A 340 -3.86 -0.17 -1.42
N GLY A 341 -4.82 -0.65 -0.62
CA GLY A 341 -6.08 -1.17 -1.12
C GLY A 341 -6.93 -0.11 -1.81
N LEU A 342 -7.09 1.05 -1.17
CA LEU A 342 -7.86 2.18 -1.70
C LEU A 342 -7.30 2.68 -3.04
N LEU A 343 -5.97 2.85 -3.16
CA LEU A 343 -5.33 3.26 -4.42
C LEU A 343 -5.43 2.19 -5.51
N SER A 344 -5.30 0.91 -5.14
CA SER A 344 -5.42 -0.18 -6.11
C SER A 344 -6.83 -0.26 -6.70
N ASN A 345 -7.86 -0.18 -5.84
CA ASN A 345 -9.26 -0.15 -6.28
C ASN A 345 -9.57 1.13 -7.08
N LEU A 346 -9.13 2.30 -6.61
CA LEU A 346 -9.30 3.56 -7.34
C LEU A 346 -8.64 3.49 -8.73
N SER A 347 -7.48 2.83 -8.86
CA SER A 347 -6.82 2.67 -10.15
C SER A 347 -7.60 1.77 -11.12
N LEU A 348 -8.32 0.77 -10.62
CA LEU A 348 -9.22 -0.06 -11.42
C LEU A 348 -10.44 0.73 -11.88
N ASP A 349 -10.97 1.61 -11.02
CA ASP A 349 -12.08 2.49 -11.39
C ASP A 349 -11.66 3.54 -12.43
N VAL A 350 -10.50 4.19 -12.24
CA VAL A 350 -9.95 5.14 -13.22
C VAL A 350 -9.64 4.48 -14.56
N ALA A 351 -9.22 3.21 -14.57
CA ALA A 351 -8.97 2.47 -15.81
C ALA A 351 -10.23 2.34 -16.70
N LYS A 352 -11.44 2.47 -16.14
CA LYS A 352 -12.71 2.44 -16.90
C LYS A 352 -12.89 3.67 -17.79
N GLU A 353 -12.23 4.78 -17.47
CA GLU A 353 -12.23 5.99 -18.31
C GLU A 353 -11.31 5.88 -19.52
N SER A 354 -10.61 4.74 -19.70
CA SER A 354 -9.70 4.57 -20.82
C SER A 354 -10.44 4.63 -22.16
N PRO A 355 -9.94 5.41 -23.14
CA PRO A 355 -10.51 5.42 -24.49
C PRO A 355 -10.21 4.13 -25.28
N PHE A 356 -9.40 3.22 -24.73
CA PHE A 356 -8.93 2.03 -25.42
C PHE A 356 -9.30 0.76 -24.68
N LYS A 357 -9.70 -0.28 -25.44
CA LYS A 357 -9.88 -1.63 -24.90
C LYS A 357 -8.53 -2.24 -24.54
N PRO A 358 -8.40 -2.96 -23.41
CA PRO A 358 -7.17 -3.64 -23.03
C PRO A 358 -6.67 -4.63 -24.09
N MET A 359 -5.35 -4.73 -24.24
CA MET A 359 -4.71 -5.73 -25.10
C MET A 359 -3.71 -6.55 -24.30
N ARG A 360 -3.47 -7.81 -24.70
CA ARG A 360 -2.40 -8.65 -24.18
C ARG A 360 -1.43 -9.04 -25.29
N GLN A 361 -0.15 -9.18 -24.95
CA GLN A 361 0.82 -9.78 -25.87
C GLN A 361 0.65 -11.30 -25.84
N THR A 362 0.33 -11.92 -26.96
CA THR A 362 0.32 -13.37 -27.13
C THR A 362 1.62 -13.82 -27.81
N TYR A 363 2.09 -15.00 -27.43
CA TYR A 363 3.29 -15.64 -27.97
C TYR A 363 2.91 -17.02 -28.52
N PHE A 364 3.19 -17.24 -29.80
CA PHE A 364 2.94 -18.49 -30.50
C PHE A 364 4.26 -19.15 -30.83
N LEU A 365 4.44 -20.39 -30.38
CA LEU A 365 5.55 -21.22 -30.84
C LEU A 365 5.20 -21.77 -32.22
N THR A 366 6.05 -21.51 -33.20
CA THR A 366 5.95 -22.02 -34.56
C THR A 366 7.20 -22.83 -34.92
N ASP A 367 7.14 -23.60 -36.01
CA ASP A 367 8.29 -24.36 -36.52
C ASP A 367 9.48 -23.45 -36.88
N SER A 368 9.23 -22.16 -37.14
CA SER A 368 10.23 -21.14 -37.47
C SER A 368 10.69 -20.29 -36.26
N GLY A 369 10.18 -20.56 -35.06
CA GLY A 369 10.49 -19.81 -33.84
C GLY A 369 9.26 -19.20 -33.16
N THR A 370 9.48 -18.23 -32.27
CA THR A 370 8.40 -17.59 -31.51
C THR A 370 7.88 -16.34 -32.25
N ILE A 371 6.59 -16.34 -32.59
CA ILE A 371 5.88 -15.17 -33.09
C ILE A 371 5.18 -14.50 -31.91
N SER A 372 5.16 -13.16 -31.88
CA SER A 372 4.41 -12.42 -30.88
C SER A 372 3.45 -11.43 -31.55
N ALA A 373 2.19 -11.40 -31.09
CA ALA A 373 1.18 -10.48 -31.60
C ALA A 373 0.36 -9.88 -30.44
N PRO A 374 -0.02 -8.60 -30.50
CA PRO A 374 -0.94 -8.03 -29.54
C PRO A 374 -2.39 -8.38 -29.91
N GLU A 375 -3.19 -8.80 -28.94
CA GLU A 375 -4.60 -9.17 -29.12
C GLU A 375 -5.48 -8.45 -28.10
N TYR A 376 -6.71 -8.09 -28.48
CA TYR A 376 -7.69 -7.57 -27.52
C TYR A 376 -8.10 -8.66 -26.53
N ILE A 377 -8.29 -8.25 -25.28
CA ILE A 377 -8.83 -9.12 -24.24
C ILE A 377 -10.35 -9.08 -24.37
N ASP A 378 -10.98 -10.23 -24.65
CA ASP A 378 -12.43 -10.34 -24.60
C ASP A 378 -12.89 -10.16 -23.15
N GLU A 379 -13.71 -9.15 -22.89
CA GLU A 379 -14.33 -8.94 -21.58
C GLU A 379 -15.48 -9.94 -21.44
N SER A 380 -15.28 -10.99 -20.64
CA SER A 380 -16.28 -12.02 -20.30
C SER A 380 -17.19 -11.59 -19.17
#